data_AF-A0A8J9SJJ4-F1
#
_entry.id   AF-A0A8J9SJJ4-F1
#
_cell.length_a   1.000
_cell.length_b   1.000
_cell.length_c   1.000
_cell.angle_alpha   90.00
_cell.angle_beta   90.00
_cell.angle_gamma   90.00
#
_symmetry.space_group_name_H-M   'P 1'
#
loop_
_entity.id
_entity.type
_entity.pdbx_description
1 polymer ?
#
loop_
_entity_poly.entity_id
_entity_poly.type
_entity_poly.pdbx_seq_one_letter_code
_entity_poly.pdbx_strand_id
1 'polypeptide(L)'
;QLESEQQQASVQDEWMDLAERIDSIQGNDVWRSDPSCPLYEQERISARIDELVHLMRRRDIFELMFVLRASIGRNKFGLLHEGLFSKALAGTKVLVETYHNVVCAALDFCCDAPVSPDEDPIPTDARLAFFNETRHAYGRTALLLSGGAALGFYHTGVVKTLMENRLMPRVIGGSSAGSLVCAMIATRTDEEC
;
A
#
# COMPACT_ATOMS: atom_id res chain seq x y z
N GLN A 1 -0.23 -29.05 9.70
CA GLN A 1 -1.41 -29.30 8.84
C GLN A 1 -1.77 -28.04 8.06
N LEU A 2 -2.06 -26.91 8.72
CA LEU A 2 -2.42 -25.65 8.03
C LEU A 2 -1.37 -25.13 7.03
N GLU A 3 -0.07 -25.20 7.34
CA GLU A 3 0.98 -24.81 6.39
C GLU A 3 0.98 -25.64 5.11
N SER A 4 0.65 -26.94 5.22
CA SER A 4 0.54 -27.82 4.05
C SER A 4 -0.71 -27.51 3.23
N GLU A 5 -1.81 -27.16 3.89
CA GLU A 5 -3.05 -26.71 3.22
C GLU A 5 -2.79 -25.37 2.51
N GLN A 6 -2.08 -24.43 3.16
CA GLN A 6 -1.74 -23.14 2.60
C GLN A 6 -0.85 -23.24 1.35
N GLN A 7 0.11 -24.17 1.33
CA GLN A 7 0.94 -24.43 0.14
C GLN A 7 0.15 -25.00 -1.05
N GLN A 8 -1.00 -25.62 -0.79
CA GLN A 8 -1.88 -26.20 -1.81
C GLN A 8 -3.01 -25.26 -2.23
N ALA A 9 -3.18 -24.13 -1.53
CA ALA A 9 -4.19 -23.13 -1.85
C ALA A 9 -3.99 -22.62 -3.28
N SER A 10 -5.08 -22.60 -4.04
CA SER A 10 -5.07 -22.22 -5.46
C SER A 10 -5.57 -20.79 -5.70
N VAL A 11 -6.16 -20.18 -4.67
CA VAL A 11 -6.74 -18.83 -4.69
C VAL A 11 -6.16 -18.02 -3.53
N GLN A 12 -5.92 -16.73 -3.76
CA GLN A 12 -5.33 -15.83 -2.77
C GLN A 12 -6.18 -15.72 -1.49
N ASP A 13 -7.50 -15.62 -1.60
CA ASP A 13 -8.39 -15.48 -0.44
C ASP A 13 -8.27 -16.69 0.50
N GLU A 14 -8.24 -17.90 -0.05
CA GLU A 14 -8.01 -19.13 0.72
C GLU A 14 -6.61 -19.15 1.38
N TRP A 15 -5.58 -18.72 0.64
CA TRP A 15 -4.22 -18.61 1.17
C TRP A 15 -4.16 -17.62 2.34
N MET A 16 -4.89 -16.51 2.24
CA MET A 16 -4.96 -15.44 3.24
C MET A 16 -5.73 -15.89 4.49
N ASP A 17 -6.88 -16.55 4.34
CA ASP A 17 -7.64 -17.13 5.45
C ASP A 17 -6.78 -18.12 6.26
N LEU A 18 -5.98 -18.94 5.55
CA LEU A 18 -5.03 -19.85 6.20
C LEU A 18 -3.87 -19.09 6.86
N ALA A 19 -3.37 -18.01 6.25
CA ALA A 19 -2.34 -17.15 6.82
C ALA A 19 -2.78 -16.55 8.17
N GLU A 20 -3.99 -16.02 8.23
CA GLU A 20 -4.57 -15.45 9.46
C GLU A 20 -4.71 -16.49 10.57
N ARG A 21 -5.17 -17.70 10.22
CA ARG A 21 -5.30 -18.80 11.18
C ARG A 21 -3.93 -19.25 11.72
N ILE A 22 -2.92 -19.33 10.86
CA ILE A 22 -1.55 -19.66 11.26
C ILE A 22 -1.00 -18.56 12.17
N ASP A 23 -1.16 -17.30 11.80
CA ASP A 23 -0.73 -16.15 12.60
C ASP A 23 -1.39 -16.15 13.99
N SER A 24 -2.67 -16.47 14.08
CA SER A 24 -3.38 -16.54 15.37
C SER A 24 -2.87 -17.67 16.26
N ILE A 25 -2.58 -18.85 15.70
CA ILE A 25 -1.99 -19.97 16.45
C ILE A 25 -0.57 -19.63 16.93
N GLN A 26 0.19 -18.89 16.14
CA GLN A 26 1.57 -18.47 16.46
C GLN A 26 1.62 -17.22 17.36
N GLY A 27 0.49 -16.54 17.60
CA GLY A 27 0.41 -15.29 18.34
C GLY A 27 0.96 -14.07 17.57
N ASN A 28 1.11 -14.18 16.25
CA ASN A 28 1.54 -13.08 15.39
C ASN A 28 0.44 -12.02 15.25
N ASP A 29 -0.83 -12.39 15.36
CA ASP A 29 -1.98 -11.48 15.44
C ASP A 29 -1.89 -10.53 16.65
N VAL A 30 -1.46 -11.04 17.80
CA VAL A 30 -1.19 -10.23 19.00
C VAL A 30 -0.04 -9.26 18.73
N TRP A 31 1.04 -9.73 18.09
CA TRP A 31 2.14 -8.84 17.70
C TRP A 31 1.69 -7.76 16.71
N ARG A 32 0.84 -8.08 15.72
CA ARG A 32 0.30 -7.10 14.77
C ARG A 32 -0.54 -6.05 15.49
N SER A 33 -1.33 -6.47 16.47
CA SER A 33 -2.28 -5.62 17.22
C SER A 33 -1.59 -4.73 18.25
N ASP A 34 -0.46 -5.16 18.82
CA ASP A 34 0.34 -4.34 19.72
C ASP A 34 0.98 -3.16 18.94
N PRO A 35 0.65 -1.89 19.24
CA PRO A 35 1.27 -0.76 18.57
C PRO A 35 2.72 -0.51 19.04
N SER A 36 3.18 -1.15 20.12
CA SER A 36 4.56 -1.00 20.56
C SER A 36 5.52 -1.72 19.60
N CYS A 37 6.47 -0.96 19.06
CA CYS A 37 7.48 -1.50 18.17
C CYS A 37 8.70 -0.58 18.09
N PRO A 38 9.93 -1.09 18.24
CA PRO A 38 11.13 -0.27 18.05
C PRO A 38 11.41 0.05 16.57
N LEU A 39 10.67 -0.56 15.63
CA LEU A 39 10.91 -0.43 14.19
C LEU A 39 10.23 0.80 13.56
N TYR A 40 9.32 1.45 14.31
CA TYR A 40 8.64 2.67 13.87
C TYR A 40 8.38 3.64 15.04
N GLU A 41 8.04 4.88 14.72
CA GLU A 41 7.72 5.92 15.72
C GLU A 41 6.20 5.94 16.02
N GLN A 42 5.76 5.13 16.99
CA GLN A 42 4.34 4.88 17.30
C GLN A 42 3.55 6.18 17.54
N GLU A 43 4.07 7.08 18.37
CA GLU A 43 3.39 8.30 18.78
C GLU A 43 3.17 9.24 17.59
N ARG A 44 4.14 9.30 16.68
CA ARG A 44 4.07 10.17 15.50
C ARG A 44 3.09 9.64 14.46
N ILE A 45 3.03 8.32 14.28
CA ILE A 45 2.05 7.69 13.40
C ILE A 45 0.63 7.93 13.95
N SER A 46 0.44 7.70 15.25
CA SER A 46 -0.86 7.89 15.92
C SER A 46 -1.33 9.35 15.85
N ALA A 47 -0.44 10.30 16.20
CA ALA A 47 -0.75 11.73 16.12
C ALA A 47 -1.12 12.16 14.68
N ARG A 48 -0.47 11.58 13.67
CA ARG A 48 -0.80 11.86 12.28
C ARG A 48 -2.16 11.28 11.86
N ILE A 49 -2.49 10.07 12.31
CA ILE A 49 -3.81 9.49 12.08
C ILE A 49 -4.88 10.43 12.67
N ASP A 50 -4.70 10.86 13.92
CA ASP A 50 -5.64 11.73 14.62
C ASP A 50 -5.81 13.08 13.91
N GLU A 51 -4.70 13.69 13.45
CA GLU A 51 -4.71 14.94 12.69
C GLU A 51 -5.54 14.80 11.40
N LEU A 52 -5.27 13.78 10.57
CA LEU A 52 -6.00 13.58 9.32
C LEU A 52 -7.48 13.30 9.55
N VAL A 53 -7.81 12.47 10.54
CA VAL A 53 -9.20 12.17 10.92
C VAL A 53 -9.92 13.43 11.41
N HIS A 54 -9.25 14.25 12.22
CA HIS A 54 -9.82 15.50 12.71
C HIS A 54 -10.13 16.49 11.58
N LEU A 55 -9.20 16.66 10.64
CA LEU A 55 -9.37 17.54 9.47
C LEU A 55 -10.52 17.07 8.57
N MET A 56 -10.61 15.76 8.29
CA MET A 56 -11.73 15.18 7.53
C MET A 56 -13.07 15.41 8.23
N ARG A 57 -13.15 15.20 9.55
CA ARG A 57 -14.39 15.43 10.33
C ARG A 57 -14.85 16.88 10.32
N ARG A 58 -13.90 17.82 10.38
CA ARG A 58 -14.17 19.26 10.30
C ARG A 58 -14.41 19.76 8.89
N ARG A 59 -14.18 18.92 7.88
CA ARG A 59 -14.24 19.28 6.45
C ARG A 59 -13.27 20.41 6.08
N ASP A 60 -12.15 20.51 6.80
CA ASP A 60 -11.12 21.50 6.50
C ASP A 60 -10.22 21.00 5.37
N ILE A 61 -10.75 21.04 4.15
CA ILE A 61 -10.12 20.39 2.99
C ILE A 61 -8.83 21.11 2.58
N PHE A 62 -8.76 22.44 2.73
CA PHE A 62 -7.55 23.18 2.38
C PHE A 62 -6.38 22.83 3.30
N GLU A 63 -6.63 22.75 4.62
CA GLU A 63 -5.61 22.31 5.56
C GLU A 63 -5.26 20.83 5.36
N LEU A 64 -6.26 19.98 5.06
CA LEU A 64 -6.02 18.57 4.73
C LEU A 64 -5.10 18.42 3.51
N MET A 65 -5.36 19.16 2.43
CA MET A 65 -4.51 19.18 1.23
C MET A 65 -3.10 19.69 1.57
N PHE A 66 -2.99 20.73 2.39
CA PHE A 66 -1.70 21.26 2.82
C PHE A 66 -0.89 20.21 3.59
N VAL A 67 -1.49 19.57 4.60
CA VAL A 67 -0.87 18.51 5.41
C VAL A 67 -0.49 17.32 4.55
N LEU A 68 -1.39 16.80 3.71
CA LEU A 68 -1.11 15.64 2.85
C LEU A 68 0.09 15.90 1.93
N ARG A 69 0.11 17.06 1.27
CA ARG A 69 1.19 17.44 0.36
C ARG A 69 2.56 17.54 1.05
N ALA A 70 2.60 18.11 2.25
CA ALA A 70 3.85 18.27 3.00
C ALA A 70 4.33 16.97 3.65
N SER A 71 3.41 16.04 3.90
CA SER A 71 3.61 15.07 4.96
C SER A 71 3.59 13.61 4.52
N ILE A 72 3.07 13.30 3.34
CA ILE A 72 3.19 11.95 2.76
C ILE A 72 4.64 11.71 2.30
N GLY A 73 5.21 10.57 2.68
CA GLY A 73 6.54 10.14 2.26
C GLY A 73 6.71 8.64 2.50
N ARG A 74 7.56 7.97 1.70
CA ARG A 74 7.61 6.50 1.64
C ARG A 74 7.97 5.83 2.95
N ASN A 75 9.16 6.11 3.48
CA ASN A 75 9.63 5.53 4.75
C ASN A 75 9.57 6.56 5.88
N LYS A 76 8.46 7.30 5.99
CA LYS A 76 8.27 8.16 7.16
C LYS A 76 8.11 7.30 8.39
N PHE A 77 8.68 7.74 9.50
CA PHE A 77 8.48 7.12 10.82
C PHE A 77 8.84 5.62 10.90
N GLY A 78 9.64 5.08 9.96
CA GLY A 78 9.99 3.66 9.92
C GLY A 78 8.93 2.76 9.28
N LEU A 79 7.92 3.31 8.59
CA LEU A 79 6.80 2.54 8.00
C LEU A 79 7.24 1.45 7.00
N LEU A 80 8.43 1.53 6.43
CA LEU A 80 8.98 0.55 5.48
C LEU A 80 10.14 -0.26 6.06
N HIS A 81 10.30 -0.31 7.38
CA HIS A 81 11.32 -1.15 8.00
C HIS A 81 11.05 -2.63 7.70
N GLU A 82 12.03 -3.35 7.13
CA GLU A 82 11.86 -4.72 6.63
C GLU A 82 11.32 -5.71 7.69
N GLY A 83 11.75 -5.57 8.95
CA GLY A 83 11.29 -6.40 10.06
C GLY A 83 9.79 -6.30 10.38
N LEU A 84 9.09 -5.31 9.81
CA LEU A 84 7.63 -5.21 9.89
C LEU A 84 6.91 -6.20 8.97
N PHE A 85 7.58 -6.74 7.95
CA PHE A 85 6.98 -7.56 6.89
C PHE A 85 7.47 -9.02 6.91
N SER A 86 8.22 -9.42 7.95
CA SER A 86 8.81 -10.76 8.06
C SER A 86 8.25 -11.60 9.20
N LYS A 87 7.36 -11.03 10.03
CA LYS A 87 6.89 -11.68 11.26
C LYS A 87 5.51 -12.33 11.15
N ALA A 88 4.57 -11.70 10.46
CA ALA A 88 3.23 -12.23 10.26
C ALA A 88 3.02 -12.55 8.77
N LEU A 89 2.22 -13.56 8.47
CA LEU A 89 1.91 -13.98 7.12
C LEU A 89 0.83 -13.11 6.48
N ALA A 90 -0.20 -12.76 7.25
CA ALA A 90 -1.41 -12.09 6.76
C ALA A 90 -1.33 -10.55 6.83
N GLY A 91 -0.13 -9.98 6.99
CA GLY A 91 0.06 -8.53 6.98
C GLY A 91 1.14 -8.05 7.95
N THR A 92 1.04 -6.78 8.34
CA THR A 92 1.99 -6.12 9.22
C THR A 92 1.29 -5.57 10.46
N LYS A 93 1.95 -4.67 11.18
CA LYS A 93 1.42 -3.96 12.35
C LYS A 93 0.15 -3.20 11.96
N VAL A 94 -0.93 -3.43 12.71
CA VAL A 94 -2.26 -2.83 12.45
C VAL A 94 -2.18 -1.30 12.42
N LEU A 95 -1.32 -0.69 13.24
CA LEU A 95 -1.10 0.77 13.23
C LEU A 95 -0.55 1.28 11.89
N VAL A 96 0.36 0.53 11.26
CA VAL A 96 0.95 0.85 9.95
C VAL A 96 -0.10 0.74 8.85
N GLU A 97 -0.91 -0.33 8.88
CA GLU A 97 -2.02 -0.53 7.93
C GLU A 97 -3.08 0.57 8.10
N THR A 98 -3.45 0.89 9.35
CA THR A 98 -4.40 1.96 9.68
C THR A 98 -3.93 3.31 9.16
N TYR A 99 -2.66 3.64 9.34
CA TYR A 99 -2.08 4.87 8.80
C TYR A 99 -2.26 4.98 7.29
N HIS A 100 -1.91 3.94 6.54
CA HIS A 100 -2.05 3.95 5.08
C HIS A 100 -3.52 4.06 4.66
N ASN A 101 -4.42 3.34 5.32
CA ASN A 101 -5.86 3.42 5.06
C ASN A 101 -6.41 4.83 5.32
N VAL A 102 -5.98 5.49 6.39
CA VAL A 102 -6.39 6.88 6.71
C VAL A 102 -5.83 7.85 5.68
N VAL A 103 -4.59 7.67 5.21
CA VAL A 103 -4.02 8.49 4.13
C VAL A 103 -4.80 8.31 2.82
N CYS A 104 -5.15 7.08 2.44
CA CYS A 104 -5.97 6.80 1.26
C CYS A 104 -7.35 7.46 1.40
N ALA A 105 -8.04 7.25 2.52
CA ALA A 105 -9.33 7.86 2.79
C ALA A 105 -9.28 9.40 2.76
N ALA A 106 -8.20 10.01 3.23
CA ALA A 106 -8.00 11.45 3.17
C ALA A 106 -7.77 11.96 1.74
N LEU A 107 -7.03 11.21 0.91
CA LEU A 107 -6.86 11.52 -0.51
C LEU A 107 -8.19 11.40 -1.26
N ASP A 108 -8.96 10.34 -1.00
CA ASP A 108 -10.31 10.16 -1.57
C ASP A 108 -11.25 11.28 -1.10
N PHE A 109 -11.19 11.68 0.16
CA PHE A 109 -11.96 12.81 0.68
C PHE A 109 -11.60 14.14 0.00
N CYS A 110 -10.33 14.38 -0.32
CA CYS A 110 -9.93 15.54 -1.13
C CYS A 110 -10.39 15.42 -2.60
N CYS A 111 -10.51 14.20 -3.13
CA CYS A 111 -10.99 13.94 -4.49
C CYS A 111 -12.49 14.22 -4.61
N ASP A 112 -13.27 13.67 -3.67
CA ASP A 112 -14.73 13.68 -3.65
C ASP A 112 -15.30 14.82 -2.78
N ALA A 113 -14.41 15.73 -2.35
CA ALA A 113 -14.66 16.87 -1.47
C ALA A 113 -16.11 17.36 -1.53
N PRO A 114 -16.93 17.04 -0.51
CA PRO A 114 -18.35 17.34 -0.53
C PRO A 114 -18.55 18.85 -0.40
N VAL A 115 -19.16 19.45 -1.41
CA VAL A 115 -19.44 20.88 -1.47
C VAL A 115 -20.68 21.16 -0.63
N SER A 116 -20.54 21.95 0.43
CA SER A 116 -21.70 22.43 1.19
C SER A 116 -22.54 23.35 0.29
N PRO A 117 -23.88 23.43 0.44
CA PRO A 117 -24.72 24.30 -0.39
C PRO A 117 -24.29 25.77 -0.39
N ASP A 118 -23.62 26.21 0.67
CA ASP A 118 -23.19 27.58 0.91
C ASP A 118 -21.69 27.82 0.60
N GLU A 119 -20.99 26.82 0.07
CA GLU A 119 -19.55 26.89 -0.22
C GLU A 119 -19.27 26.70 -1.71
N ASP A 120 -18.29 27.45 -2.23
CA ASP A 120 -17.81 27.22 -3.59
C ASP A 120 -17.02 25.91 -3.68
N PRO A 121 -17.22 25.11 -4.73
CA PRO A 121 -16.42 23.91 -4.95
C PRO A 121 -14.95 24.26 -5.16
N ILE A 122 -14.06 23.38 -4.69
CA ILE A 122 -12.63 23.48 -5.02
C ILE A 122 -12.48 23.41 -6.55
N PRO A 123 -11.88 24.42 -7.19
CA PRO A 123 -11.65 24.41 -8.63
C PRO A 123 -10.89 23.17 -9.08
N THR A 124 -11.32 22.56 -10.18
CA THR A 124 -10.72 21.33 -10.71
C THR A 124 -9.21 21.46 -10.93
N ASP A 125 -8.75 22.61 -11.42
CA ASP A 125 -7.33 22.87 -11.67
C ASP A 125 -6.51 22.90 -10.37
N ALA A 126 -7.06 23.46 -9.29
CA ALA A 126 -6.42 23.48 -7.98
C ALA A 126 -6.32 22.07 -7.38
N ARG A 127 -7.37 21.27 -7.54
CA ARG A 127 -7.38 19.86 -7.12
C ARG A 127 -6.36 19.04 -7.89
N LEU A 128 -6.31 19.21 -9.21
CA LEU A 128 -5.36 18.53 -10.08
C LEU A 128 -3.91 18.93 -9.76
N ALA A 129 -3.65 20.22 -9.49
CA ALA A 129 -2.34 20.70 -9.07
C ALA A 129 -1.90 20.01 -7.77
N PHE A 130 -2.76 19.96 -6.75
CA PHE A 130 -2.49 19.26 -5.50
C PHE A 130 -2.12 17.78 -5.70
N PHE A 131 -2.90 17.03 -6.48
CA PHE A 131 -2.61 15.61 -6.72
C PHE A 131 -1.32 15.41 -7.52
N ASN A 132 -1.05 16.27 -8.51
CA ASN A 132 0.21 16.22 -9.24
C ASN A 132 1.40 16.50 -8.32
N GLU A 133 1.37 17.58 -7.54
CA GLU A 133 2.43 17.93 -6.58
C GLU A 133 2.65 16.83 -5.54
N THR A 134 1.58 16.33 -4.93
CA THR A 134 1.64 15.26 -3.92
C THR A 134 2.21 13.98 -4.52
N ARG A 135 1.79 13.60 -5.74
CA ARG A 135 2.35 12.45 -6.46
C ARG A 135 3.83 12.66 -6.80
N HIS A 136 4.22 13.87 -7.18
CA HIS A 136 5.62 14.18 -7.47
C HIS A 136 6.50 14.07 -6.23
N ALA A 137 6.02 14.55 -5.08
CA ALA A 137 6.73 14.45 -3.80
C ALA A 137 6.84 13.01 -3.30
N TYR A 138 5.76 12.21 -3.40
CA TYR A 138 5.77 10.80 -2.98
C TYR A 138 6.57 9.89 -3.94
N GLY A 139 6.59 10.25 -5.22
CA GLY A 139 7.22 9.53 -6.31
C GLY A 139 6.40 8.32 -6.78
N ARG A 140 7.03 7.44 -7.56
CA ARG A 140 6.43 6.23 -8.10
C ARG A 140 7.17 4.96 -7.66
N THR A 141 6.43 3.90 -7.35
CA THR A 141 7.00 2.56 -7.14
C THR A 141 7.50 1.99 -8.46
N ALA A 142 8.55 1.18 -8.40
CA ALA A 142 9.05 0.42 -9.53
C ALA A 142 9.21 -1.05 -9.13
N LEU A 143 8.89 -1.97 -10.04
CA LEU A 143 9.12 -3.40 -9.88
C LEU A 143 10.38 -3.80 -10.65
N LEU A 144 11.35 -4.37 -9.95
CA LEU A 144 12.63 -4.79 -10.54
C LEU A 144 12.78 -6.32 -10.44
N LEU A 145 12.70 -7.00 -11.58
CA LEU A 145 12.78 -8.46 -11.69
C LEU A 145 14.21 -8.89 -12.02
N SER A 146 14.91 -9.47 -11.04
CA SER A 146 16.28 -9.93 -11.22
C SER A 146 16.39 -11.17 -12.14
N GLY A 147 17.56 -11.39 -12.73
CA GLY A 147 17.88 -12.65 -13.39
C GLY A 147 18.01 -13.80 -12.39
N GLY A 148 17.67 -15.02 -12.83
CA GLY A 148 17.75 -16.21 -11.97
C GLY A 148 17.73 -17.54 -12.74
N ALA A 149 18.02 -17.51 -14.04
CA ALA A 149 17.82 -18.63 -14.95
C ALA A 149 16.42 -19.26 -14.76
N ALA A 150 16.34 -20.56 -14.47
CA ALA A 150 15.07 -21.25 -14.24
C ALA A 150 14.29 -20.71 -13.01
N LEU A 151 14.95 -20.15 -12.01
CA LEU A 151 14.26 -19.53 -10.86
C LEU A 151 13.57 -18.22 -11.24
N GLY A 152 13.86 -17.65 -12.41
CA GLY A 152 13.18 -16.47 -12.92
C GLY A 152 11.68 -16.68 -13.18
N PHE A 153 11.21 -17.94 -13.25
CA PHE A 153 9.78 -18.24 -13.35
C PHE A 153 9.01 -17.85 -12.08
N TYR A 154 9.64 -17.70 -10.91
CA TYR A 154 8.92 -17.20 -9.72
C TYR A 154 8.37 -15.79 -9.90
N HIS A 155 8.97 -14.98 -10.77
CA HIS A 155 8.49 -13.64 -11.06
C HIS A 155 7.08 -13.65 -11.66
N THR A 156 6.67 -14.71 -12.36
CA THR A 156 5.31 -14.78 -12.92
C THR A 156 4.24 -14.85 -11.84
N GLY A 157 4.52 -15.57 -10.74
CA GLY A 157 3.62 -15.61 -9.58
C GLY A 157 3.46 -14.24 -8.94
N VAL A 158 4.57 -13.55 -8.69
CA VAL A 158 4.57 -12.18 -8.13
C VAL A 158 3.78 -11.23 -9.02
N VAL A 159 4.04 -11.26 -10.33
CA VAL A 159 3.35 -10.38 -11.29
C VAL A 159 1.86 -10.71 -11.36
N LYS A 160 1.49 -11.99 -11.45
CA LYS A 160 0.09 -12.43 -11.45
C LYS A 160 -0.65 -11.90 -10.21
N THR A 161 -0.10 -12.08 -9.02
CA THR A 161 -0.72 -11.58 -7.78
C THR A 161 -0.85 -10.05 -7.80
N LEU A 162 0.18 -9.31 -8.23
CA LEU A 162 0.09 -7.86 -8.34
C LEU A 162 -0.97 -7.42 -9.35
N MET A 163 -1.15 -8.13 -10.46
CA MET A 163 -2.18 -7.83 -11.46
C MET A 163 -3.59 -8.11 -10.94
N GLU A 164 -3.81 -9.28 -10.33
CA GLU A 164 -5.10 -9.67 -9.75
C GLU A 164 -5.59 -8.67 -8.70
N ASN A 165 -4.65 -8.04 -7.97
CA ASN A 165 -4.94 -7.02 -6.96
C ASN A 165 -4.88 -5.57 -7.48
N ARG A 166 -4.64 -5.36 -8.78
CA ARG A 166 -4.46 -4.01 -9.40
C ARG A 166 -3.35 -3.18 -8.73
N LEU A 167 -2.27 -3.83 -8.32
CA LEU A 167 -1.12 -3.25 -7.65
C LEU A 167 0.13 -3.13 -8.54
N MET A 168 0.00 -3.40 -9.85
CA MET A 168 1.15 -3.37 -10.76
C MET A 168 1.79 -1.97 -10.87
N PRO A 169 3.10 -1.83 -10.58
CA PRO A 169 3.78 -0.57 -10.78
C PRO A 169 3.91 -0.21 -12.26
N ARG A 170 3.73 1.07 -12.59
CA ARG A 170 3.89 1.58 -13.97
C ARG A 170 5.33 1.54 -14.49
N VAL A 171 6.30 1.47 -13.58
CA VAL A 171 7.72 1.36 -13.91
C VAL A 171 8.14 -0.06 -13.61
N ILE A 172 8.45 -0.82 -14.66
CA ILE A 172 8.95 -2.18 -14.55
C ILE A 172 10.31 -2.27 -15.22
N GLY A 173 11.20 -3.07 -14.65
CA GLY A 173 12.50 -3.35 -15.22
C GLY A 173 12.93 -4.76 -14.85
N GLY A 174 13.77 -5.37 -15.67
CA GLY A 174 14.29 -6.69 -15.36
C GLY A 174 15.57 -7.02 -16.09
N SER A 175 16.26 -8.05 -15.60
CA SER A 175 17.49 -8.58 -16.21
C SER A 175 17.35 -10.08 -16.54
N SER A 176 17.87 -10.51 -17.70
CA SER A 176 17.83 -11.91 -18.15
C SER A 176 16.39 -12.48 -18.10
N ALA A 177 16.13 -13.53 -17.31
CA ALA A 177 14.80 -14.10 -17.13
C ALA A 177 13.74 -13.05 -16.68
N GLY A 178 14.12 -12.09 -15.83
CA GLY A 178 13.24 -10.99 -15.45
C GLY A 178 12.90 -10.05 -16.61
N SER A 179 13.83 -9.83 -17.56
CA SER A 179 13.56 -9.02 -18.76
C SER A 179 12.52 -9.68 -19.66
N LEU A 180 12.53 -11.02 -19.75
CA LEU A 180 11.52 -11.77 -20.52
C LEU A 180 10.13 -11.57 -19.91
N VAL A 181 10.01 -11.71 -18.58
CA VAL A 181 8.74 -11.45 -17.86
C VAL A 181 8.29 -10.02 -18.06
N CYS A 182 9.18 -9.03 -17.90
CA CYS A 182 8.87 -7.62 -18.17
C CYS A 182 8.39 -7.40 -19.62
N ALA A 183 9.03 -7.99 -20.62
CA ALA A 183 8.64 -7.82 -22.02
C ALA A 183 7.24 -8.40 -22.31
N MET A 184 6.91 -9.54 -21.70
CA MET A 184 5.58 -10.15 -21.86
C MET A 184 4.47 -9.25 -21.32
N ILE A 185 4.67 -8.64 -20.16
CA ILE A 185 3.65 -7.79 -19.54
C ILE A 185 3.63 -6.37 -20.07
N ALA A 186 4.78 -5.82 -20.49
CA ALA A 186 4.89 -4.46 -21.02
C ALA A 186 4.22 -4.28 -22.39
N THR A 187 3.83 -5.37 -23.04
CA THR A 187 3.23 -5.37 -24.39
C THR A 187 1.72 -5.61 -24.36
N ARG A 188 1.10 -5.64 -23.17
CA ARG A 188 -0.31 -5.95 -22.95
C ARG A 188 -0.99 -4.88 -22.12
N THR A 189 -2.30 -4.72 -22.32
CA THR A 189 -3.14 -3.93 -21.41
C THR A 189 -3.53 -4.75 -20.18
N ASP A 190 -4.05 -4.08 -19.15
CA ASP A 190 -4.53 -4.75 -17.94
C ASP A 190 -5.68 -5.74 -18.25
N GLU A 191 -6.47 -5.50 -19.31
CA GLU A 191 -7.53 -6.42 -19.75
C GLU A 191 -7.04 -7.62 -20.56
N GLU A 192 -5.84 -7.52 -21.15
CA GLU A 192 -5.27 -8.58 -21.99
C GLU A 192 -4.44 -9.62 -21.20
N CYS A 193 -4.15 -9.34 -19.93
CA CYS A 193 -3.34 -10.16 -19.02
C CYS A 193 -4.21 -10.80 -17.94
#